data_AF-A0A9P7GKM4-F1
#
_entry.id   AF-A0A9P7GKM4-F1
#
_cell.length_a   1.000
_cell.length_b   1.000
_cell.length_c   1.000
_cell.angle_alpha   90.00
_cell.angle_beta   90.00
_cell.angle_gamma   90.00
#
_symmetry.space_group_name_H-M   'P 1'
#
loop_
_entity.id
_entity.type
_entity.pdbx_description
1 polymer ?
#
loop_
_entity_poly.entity_id
_entity_poly.type
_entity_poly.pdbx_seq_one_letter_code
_entity_poly.pdbx_strand_id
1 'polypeptide(L)'
;MELTFVTDLGQPFVVEIDPNMELENVMALLEAESGIPVADQSISFQERELIAPKSTMRELGLDGSNAVLMLRRKIANPIGPPIQQDSEMMRLQILGNPDLMRELQQAQPELAAAAQSNPQRFAELLRHTREYSANFAREQEIERLNADPYDEEAQRKIEEAIRQQAVLENMEHALEYSPESFGRVTML
;
A
#
# COMPACT_ATOMS: atom_id res chain seq x y z
N MET A 1 1.38 28.58 3.52
CA MET A 1 2.34 28.42 2.40
C MET A 1 1.57 28.32 1.10
N GLU A 2 2.17 28.76 0.00
CA GLU A 2 1.57 28.69 -1.33
C GLU A 2 2.13 27.51 -2.12
N LEU A 3 1.25 26.61 -2.54
CA LEU A 3 1.57 25.47 -3.39
C LEU A 3 0.95 25.67 -4.78
N THR A 4 1.73 25.43 -5.82
CA THR A 4 1.24 25.46 -7.20
C THR A 4 0.98 24.04 -7.68
N PHE A 5 -0.25 23.74 -8.07
CA PHE A 5 -0.63 22.44 -8.62
C PHE A 5 -0.78 22.55 -10.14
N VAL A 6 -0.05 21.71 -10.87
CA VAL A 6 -0.14 21.60 -12.33
C VAL A 6 -0.97 20.36 -12.66
N THR A 7 -2.10 20.56 -13.32
CA THR A 7 -2.95 19.47 -13.81
C THR A 7 -2.40 18.87 -15.11
N ASP A 8 -2.85 17.67 -15.47
CA ASP A 8 -2.54 17.03 -16.77
C ASP A 8 -2.99 17.89 -17.98
N LEU A 9 -4.00 18.75 -17.78
CA LEU A 9 -4.48 19.73 -18.76
C LEU A 9 -3.51 20.91 -18.96
N GLY A 10 -2.39 20.94 -18.23
CA GLY A 10 -1.37 21.98 -18.32
C GLY A 10 -1.76 23.31 -17.69
N GLN A 11 -2.91 23.40 -17.01
CA GLN A 11 -3.35 24.60 -16.31
C GLN A 11 -2.89 24.52 -14.85
N PRO A 12 -1.97 25.42 -14.42
CA PRO A 12 -1.57 25.53 -13.03
C PRO A 12 -2.60 26.34 -12.22
N PHE A 13 -2.82 25.95 -10.98
CA PHE A 13 -3.56 26.74 -9.99
C PHE A 13 -2.81 26.76 -8.66
N VAL A 14 -3.01 27.82 -7.88
CA VAL A 14 -2.32 28.03 -6.60
C VAL A 14 -3.29 27.79 -5.46
N VAL A 15 -2.83 27.08 -4.44
CA VAL A 15 -3.61 26.79 -3.24
C VAL A 15 -2.80 27.21 -2.01
N GLU A 16 -3.43 28.01 -1.15
CA GLU A 16 -2.88 28.42 0.13
C GLU A 16 -3.25 27.38 1.20
N ILE A 17 -2.24 26.77 1.83
CA ILE A 17 -2.44 25.77 2.88
C ILE A 17 -1.54 26.02 4.10
N ASP A 18 -1.90 25.44 5.25
CA ASP A 18 -1.03 25.42 6.42
C ASP A 18 0.09 24.38 6.25
N PRO A 19 1.34 24.66 6.64
CA PRO A 19 2.41 23.70 6.50
C PRO A 19 2.26 22.45 7.38
N ASN A 20 1.50 22.53 8.46
CA ASN A 20 1.21 21.38 9.33
C ASN A 20 -0.06 20.63 8.88
N MET A 21 -0.66 21.00 7.75
CA MET A 21 -1.81 20.31 7.19
C MET A 21 -1.39 18.92 6.69
N GLU A 22 -2.18 17.90 7.04
CA GLU A 22 -2.01 16.54 6.52
C GLU A 22 -2.34 16.46 5.03
N LEU A 23 -1.70 15.54 4.32
CA LEU A 23 -1.94 15.29 2.89
C LEU A 23 -3.40 14.97 2.57
N GLU A 24 -4.10 14.23 3.42
CA GLU A 24 -5.53 13.95 3.22
C GLU A 24 -6.41 15.20 3.17
N ASN A 25 -6.11 16.19 4.01
CA ASN A 25 -6.88 17.43 4.06
C ASN A 25 -6.58 18.30 2.83
N VAL A 26 -5.34 18.28 2.34
CA VAL A 26 -4.97 18.95 1.07
C VAL A 26 -5.64 18.26 -0.11
N MET A 27 -5.70 16.92 -0.15
CA MET A 27 -6.42 16.20 -1.20
C MET A 27 -7.91 16.56 -1.24
N ALA A 28 -8.56 16.68 -0.07
CA ALA A 28 -9.96 17.11 0.01
C ALA A 28 -10.16 18.54 -0.52
N LEU A 29 -9.20 19.45 -0.28
CA LEU A 29 -9.23 20.80 -0.83
C LEU A 29 -9.06 20.79 -2.36
N LEU A 30 -8.13 19.97 -2.86
CA LEU A 30 -7.93 19.78 -4.30
C LEU A 30 -9.13 19.15 -5.00
N GLU A 31 -9.93 18.33 -4.30
CA GLU A 31 -11.17 17.78 -4.85
C GLU A 31 -12.18 18.89 -5.16
N ALA A 32 -12.33 19.86 -4.26
CA ALA A 32 -13.22 21.00 -4.45
C ALA A 32 -12.76 21.91 -5.62
N GLU A 33 -11.45 22.12 -5.76
CA GLU A 33 -10.89 23.02 -6.78
C GLU A 33 -10.78 22.36 -8.16
N SER A 34 -10.33 21.10 -8.22
CA SER A 34 -10.06 20.39 -9.49
C SER A 34 -11.22 19.51 -9.97
N GLY A 35 -12.17 19.18 -9.09
CA GLY A 35 -13.24 18.23 -9.37
C GLY A 35 -12.77 16.77 -9.48
N ILE A 36 -11.52 16.47 -9.11
CA ILE A 36 -10.98 15.11 -9.09
C ILE A 36 -11.21 14.52 -7.69
N PRO A 37 -11.98 13.42 -7.53
CA PRO A 37 -12.21 12.84 -6.22
C PRO A 37 -10.91 12.34 -5.59
N VAL A 38 -10.76 12.43 -4.27
CA VAL A 38 -9.50 12.06 -3.54
C VAL A 38 -8.97 10.68 -3.95
N ALA A 39 -9.85 9.70 -4.15
CA ALA A 39 -9.46 8.35 -4.56
C ALA A 39 -8.77 8.30 -5.94
N ASP A 40 -9.13 9.23 -6.84
CA ASP A 40 -8.56 9.35 -8.17
C ASP A 40 -7.35 10.32 -8.20
N GLN A 41 -6.96 10.94 -7.08
CA GLN A 41 -5.84 11.91 -7.09
C GLN A 41 -4.48 11.19 -6.97
N SER A 42 -3.54 11.54 -7.85
CA SER A 42 -2.10 11.26 -7.74
C SER A 42 -1.37 12.60 -7.66
N ILE A 43 -0.69 12.83 -6.54
CA ILE A 43 0.07 14.06 -6.29
C ILE A 43 1.55 13.71 -6.26
N SER A 44 2.35 14.37 -7.08
CA SER A 44 3.79 14.15 -7.17
C SER A 44 4.57 15.45 -6.94
N PHE A 45 5.64 15.37 -6.17
CA PHE A 45 6.59 16.47 -5.95
C PHE A 45 8.00 15.98 -6.27
N GLN A 46 8.73 16.68 -7.15
CA GLN A 46 10.09 16.30 -7.58
C GLN A 46 10.19 14.81 -7.99
N GLU A 47 9.26 14.34 -8.83
CA GLU A 47 9.18 12.94 -9.30
C GLU A 47 8.83 11.90 -8.21
N ARG A 48 8.65 12.31 -6.95
CA ARG A 48 8.20 11.46 -5.85
C ARG A 48 6.70 11.58 -5.65
N GLU A 49 5.99 10.46 -5.74
CA GLU A 49 4.56 10.40 -5.40
C GLU A 49 4.37 10.52 -3.88
N LEU A 50 3.43 11.35 -3.46
CA LEU A 50 3.07 11.54 -2.07
C LEU A 50 2.01 10.49 -1.69
N ILE A 51 2.44 9.41 -1.02
CA ILE A 51 1.59 8.24 -0.70
C ILE A 51 1.20 8.15 0.79
N ALA A 52 1.65 9.10 1.62
CA ALA A 52 1.43 9.08 3.06
C ALA A 52 0.34 10.10 3.47
N PRO A 53 -0.95 9.71 3.53
CA PRO A 53 -2.07 10.64 3.75
C PRO A 53 -2.02 11.35 5.11
N LYS A 54 -1.45 10.69 6.12
CA LYS A 54 -1.30 11.20 7.49
C LYS A 54 -0.04 12.04 7.72
N SER A 55 0.86 12.11 6.76
CA SER A 55 2.04 12.95 6.88
C SER A 55 1.69 14.39 6.59
N THR A 56 2.27 15.29 7.38
CA THR A 56 2.15 16.72 7.15
C THR A 56 2.94 17.14 5.91
N MET A 57 2.56 18.25 5.29
CA MET A 57 3.26 18.77 4.12
C MET A 57 4.76 19.03 4.40
N ARG A 58 5.08 19.47 5.63
CA ARG A 58 6.48 19.64 6.08
C ARG A 58 7.26 18.33 6.12
N GLU A 59 6.67 17.26 6.65
CA GLU A 59 7.29 15.93 6.67
C GLU A 59 7.50 15.36 5.27
N LEU A 60 6.64 15.75 4.32
CA LEU A 60 6.77 15.41 2.90
C LEU A 60 7.85 16.25 2.18
N GLY A 61 8.55 17.14 2.89
CA GLY A 61 9.61 17.99 2.36
C GLY A 61 9.12 19.25 1.66
N LEU A 62 7.85 19.63 1.84
CA LEU A 62 7.24 20.84 1.30
C LEU A 62 7.34 21.99 2.32
N ASP A 63 8.54 22.31 2.78
CA ASP A 63 8.77 23.41 3.75
C ASP A 63 9.00 24.77 3.03
N GLY A 64 9.26 24.75 1.71
CA GLY A 64 9.51 25.94 0.90
C GLY A 64 8.24 26.68 0.48
N SER A 65 8.34 28.01 0.36
CA SER A 65 7.31 28.85 -0.29
C SER A 65 7.44 28.69 -1.81
N ASN A 66 6.37 28.29 -2.51
CA ASN A 66 6.29 28.02 -3.96
C ASN A 66 6.78 26.63 -4.44
N ALA A 67 6.42 25.56 -3.74
CA ALA A 67 6.56 24.22 -4.32
C ALA A 67 5.55 24.02 -5.47
N VAL A 68 6.03 23.46 -6.59
CA VAL A 68 5.21 23.05 -7.73
C VAL A 68 4.98 21.54 -7.65
N LEU A 69 3.72 21.14 -7.58
CA LEU A 69 3.28 19.76 -7.52
C LEU A 69 2.51 19.42 -8.79
N MET A 70 2.59 18.16 -9.19
CA MET A 70 1.79 17.65 -10.29
C MET A 70 0.58 16.93 -9.73
N LEU A 71 -0.62 17.39 -10.12
CA LEU A 71 -1.89 16.74 -9.81
C LEU A 71 -2.36 15.98 -11.05
N ARG A 72 -2.32 14.65 -10.99
CA ARG A 72 -2.83 13.78 -12.04
C ARG A 72 -4.06 13.05 -11.54
N ARG A 73 -5.01 12.85 -12.45
CA ARG A 73 -6.09 11.89 -12.22
C ARG A 73 -5.52 10.49 -12.45
N LYS A 74 -5.42 9.69 -11.39
CA LYS A 74 -5.32 8.23 -11.50
C LYS A 74 -6.52 7.80 -12.32
N ILE A 75 -6.27 7.36 -13.55
CA ILE A 75 -7.30 6.69 -14.34
C ILE A 75 -7.44 5.31 -13.69
N ALA A 76 -8.22 5.23 -12.61
CA ALA A 76 -8.85 3.99 -12.24
C ALA A 76 -9.81 3.70 -13.39
N ASN A 77 -9.36 2.96 -14.39
CA ASN A 77 -10.19 2.59 -15.51
C ASN A 77 -11.43 1.90 -14.92
N PRO A 78 -12.65 2.45 -15.06
CA PRO A 78 -13.83 1.97 -14.35
C PRO A 78 -14.32 0.59 -14.86
N ILE A 79 -13.55 -0.06 -15.72
CA ILE A 79 -13.83 -1.38 -16.27
C ILE A 79 -12.97 -2.40 -15.52
N GLY A 80 -13.36 -2.67 -14.27
CA GLY A 80 -12.88 -3.81 -13.50
C GLY A 80 -11.82 -3.49 -12.44
N PRO A 81 -11.69 -4.33 -11.40
CA PRO A 81 -10.57 -4.26 -10.45
C PRO A 81 -9.23 -4.29 -11.21
N PRO A 82 -8.14 -3.70 -10.68
CA PRO A 82 -6.85 -3.57 -11.38
C PRO A 82 -6.34 -4.92 -11.95
N ILE A 83 -6.60 -6.00 -11.22
CA ILE A 83 -6.31 -7.39 -11.62
C ILE A 83 -6.97 -7.76 -12.97
N GLN A 84 -8.18 -7.26 -13.25
CA GLN A 84 -8.93 -7.53 -14.46
C GLN A 84 -8.31 -6.82 -15.68
N GLN A 85 -7.80 -5.59 -15.51
CA GLN A 85 -7.09 -4.89 -16.57
C GLN A 85 -5.74 -5.52 -16.91
N ASP A 86 -4.96 -5.87 -15.88
CA ASP A 86 -3.71 -6.61 -16.06
C ASP A 86 -3.97 -7.95 -16.76
N SER A 87 -5.05 -8.65 -16.39
CA SER A 87 -5.41 -9.92 -17.02
C SER A 87 -5.80 -9.78 -18.49
N GLU A 88 -6.51 -8.71 -18.88
CA GLU A 88 -6.86 -8.48 -20.29
C GLU A 88 -5.64 -8.10 -21.12
N MET A 89 -4.73 -7.28 -20.60
CA MET A 89 -3.46 -6.98 -21.28
C MET A 89 -2.61 -8.24 -21.47
N MET A 90 -2.48 -9.08 -20.43
CA MET A 90 -1.77 -10.36 -20.54
C MET A 90 -2.45 -11.30 -21.54
N ARG A 91 -3.78 -11.39 -21.52
CA ARG A 91 -4.54 -12.21 -22.47
C ARG A 91 -4.28 -11.78 -23.91
N LEU A 92 -4.31 -10.48 -24.19
CA LEU A 92 -4.00 -9.94 -25.52
C LEU A 92 -2.56 -10.23 -25.95
N GLN A 93 -1.60 -10.14 -25.03
CA GLN A 93 -0.20 -10.48 -25.31
C GLN A 93 -0.02 -11.97 -25.64
N ILE A 94 -0.71 -12.86 -24.93
CA ILE A 94 -0.69 -14.31 -25.19
C ILE A 94 -1.35 -14.59 -26.55
N LEU A 95 -2.51 -13.99 -26.84
CA LEU A 95 -3.18 -14.16 -28.13
C LEU A 95 -2.39 -13.57 -29.30
N GLY A 96 -1.60 -12.52 -29.06
CA GLY A 96 -0.69 -11.94 -30.04
C GLY A 96 0.56 -12.78 -30.31
N ASN A 97 0.89 -13.75 -29.46
CA ASN A 97 2.09 -14.57 -29.56
C ASN A 97 1.75 -16.07 -29.64
N PRO A 98 1.77 -16.67 -30.85
CA PRO A 98 1.38 -18.06 -31.03
C PRO A 98 2.29 -19.05 -30.31
N ASP A 99 3.56 -18.71 -30.08
CA ASP A 99 4.51 -19.56 -29.36
C ASP A 99 4.18 -19.65 -27.86
N LEU A 100 3.97 -18.49 -27.21
CA LEU A 100 3.50 -18.41 -25.83
C LEU A 100 2.18 -19.12 -25.63
N MET A 101 1.27 -19.02 -26.61
CA MET A 101 -0.01 -19.71 -26.54
C MET A 101 0.15 -21.24 -26.55
N ARG A 102 1.11 -21.77 -27.32
CA ARG A 102 1.40 -23.21 -27.37
C ARG A 102 2.04 -23.68 -26.07
N GLU A 103 2.96 -22.90 -25.51
CA GLU A 103 3.55 -23.18 -24.20
C GLU A 103 2.47 -23.19 -23.11
N LEU A 104 1.61 -22.18 -23.09
CA LEU A 104 0.50 -22.09 -22.14
C LEU A 104 -0.48 -23.26 -22.30
N GLN A 105 -0.72 -23.74 -23.52
CA GLN A 105 -1.54 -24.94 -23.76
C GLN A 105 -0.89 -26.21 -23.23
N GLN A 106 0.44 -26.33 -23.29
CA GLN A 106 1.18 -27.48 -22.76
C GLN A 106 1.21 -27.46 -21.24
N ALA A 107 1.49 -26.31 -20.64
CA ALA A 107 1.62 -26.16 -19.19
C ALA A 107 0.27 -26.09 -18.48
N GLN A 108 -0.68 -25.33 -19.02
CA GLN A 108 -1.96 -25.05 -18.37
C GLN A 108 -3.12 -24.96 -19.39
N PRO A 109 -3.67 -26.10 -19.81
CA PRO A 109 -4.68 -26.15 -20.87
C PRO A 109 -5.97 -25.39 -20.51
N GLU A 110 -6.38 -25.38 -19.23
CA GLU A 110 -7.55 -24.62 -18.77
C GLU A 110 -7.37 -23.11 -18.91
N LEU A 111 -6.19 -22.59 -18.59
CA LEU A 111 -5.89 -21.17 -18.72
C LEU A 111 -5.83 -20.76 -20.20
N ALA A 112 -5.28 -21.62 -21.06
CA ALA A 112 -5.25 -21.40 -22.50
C ALA A 112 -6.65 -21.42 -23.16
N ALA A 113 -7.53 -22.32 -22.72
CA ALA A 113 -8.91 -22.34 -23.17
C ALA A 113 -9.66 -21.08 -22.72
N ALA A 114 -9.46 -20.65 -21.47
CA ALA A 114 -10.06 -19.44 -20.94
C ALA A 114 -9.58 -18.18 -21.67
N ALA A 115 -8.29 -18.08 -22.00
CA ALA A 115 -7.72 -16.93 -22.73
C ALA A 115 -8.40 -16.67 -24.09
N GLN A 116 -8.85 -17.72 -24.76
CA GLN A 116 -9.51 -17.62 -26.07
C GLN A 116 -11.02 -17.42 -25.97
N SER A 117 -11.68 -18.11 -25.05
CA SER A 117 -13.14 -18.22 -25.04
C SER A 117 -13.81 -17.31 -24.01
N ASN A 118 -13.16 -17.06 -22.86
CA ASN A 118 -13.77 -16.43 -21.70
C ASN A 118 -12.79 -15.52 -20.93
N PRO A 119 -12.71 -14.22 -21.25
CA PRO A 119 -11.79 -13.28 -20.59
C PRO A 119 -11.97 -13.23 -19.06
N GLN A 120 -13.22 -13.28 -18.62
CA GLN A 120 -13.56 -13.26 -17.19
C GLN A 120 -13.07 -14.50 -16.43
N ARG A 121 -13.09 -15.67 -17.09
CA ARG A 121 -12.58 -16.92 -16.50
C ARG A 121 -11.05 -16.93 -16.45
N PHE A 122 -10.40 -16.34 -17.45
CA PHE A 122 -8.96 -16.17 -17.49
C PHE A 122 -8.46 -15.31 -16.32
N ALA A 123 -9.13 -14.19 -16.05
CA ALA A 123 -8.81 -13.31 -14.93
C ALA A 123 -8.87 -14.04 -13.57
N GLU A 124 -9.94 -14.82 -13.34
CA GLU A 124 -10.12 -15.59 -12.10
C GLU A 124 -9.03 -16.66 -11.92
N LEU A 125 -8.73 -17.42 -12.97
CA LEU A 125 -7.69 -18.44 -12.94
C LEU A 125 -6.31 -17.83 -12.68
N LEU A 126 -6.00 -16.71 -13.34
CA LEU A 126 -4.74 -16.01 -13.16
C LEU A 126 -4.58 -15.51 -11.72
N ARG A 127 -5.67 -15.00 -11.12
CA ARG A 127 -5.67 -14.56 -9.71
C ARG A 127 -5.33 -15.71 -8.79
N HIS A 128 -6.01 -16.84 -8.97
CA HIS A 128 -5.77 -18.05 -8.18
C HIS A 128 -4.32 -18.54 -8.29
N THR A 129 -3.75 -18.57 -9.51
CA THR A 129 -2.34 -18.95 -9.71
C THR A 129 -1.38 -18.00 -9.00
N ARG A 130 -1.62 -16.69 -9.08
CA ARG A 130 -0.78 -15.67 -8.43
C ARG A 130 -0.83 -15.80 -6.91
N GLU A 131 -2.02 -15.94 -6.35
CA GLU A 131 -2.23 -16.12 -4.91
C GLU A 131 -1.51 -17.36 -4.40
N TYR A 132 -1.63 -18.48 -5.10
CA TYR A 132 -0.91 -19.72 -4.75
C TYR A 132 0.61 -19.54 -4.81
N SER A 133 1.12 -18.92 -5.88
CA SER A 133 2.57 -18.67 -6.02
C SER A 133 3.12 -17.71 -4.98
N ALA A 134 2.35 -16.69 -4.59
CA ALA A 134 2.74 -15.72 -3.58
C ALA A 134 2.75 -16.35 -2.18
N ASN A 135 1.76 -17.18 -1.87
CA ASN A 135 1.73 -17.94 -0.62
C ASN A 135 2.89 -18.93 -0.57
N PHE A 136 3.10 -19.71 -1.63
CA PHE A 136 4.20 -20.66 -1.70
C PHE A 136 5.57 -19.99 -1.54
N ALA A 137 5.79 -18.83 -2.18
CA ALA A 137 7.04 -18.08 -2.02
C ALA A 137 7.24 -17.60 -0.57
N ARG A 138 6.16 -17.19 0.10
CA ARG A 138 6.21 -16.79 1.52
C ARG A 138 6.47 -17.97 2.43
N GLU A 139 5.84 -19.12 2.18
CA GLU A 139 6.07 -20.35 2.92
C GLU A 139 7.52 -20.80 2.77
N GLN A 140 8.07 -20.77 1.56
CA GLN A 140 9.47 -21.12 1.32
C GLN A 140 10.44 -20.15 2.01
N GLU A 141 10.14 -18.85 2.05
CA GLU A 141 10.92 -17.87 2.82
C GLU A 141 10.88 -18.18 4.32
N ILE A 142 9.70 -18.48 4.88
CA ILE A 142 9.53 -18.86 6.29
C ILE A 142 10.25 -20.17 6.60
N GLU A 143 10.19 -21.16 5.72
CA GLU A 143 10.91 -22.43 5.87
C GLU A 143 12.42 -22.21 5.81
N ARG A 144 12.93 -21.32 4.94
CA ARG A 144 14.36 -20.96 4.93
C ARG A 144 14.80 -20.26 6.22
N LEU A 145 13.95 -19.39 6.78
CA LEU A 145 14.19 -18.75 8.07
C LEU A 145 14.11 -19.75 9.24
N ASN A 146 13.30 -20.82 9.13
CA ASN A 146 13.21 -21.90 10.12
C ASN A 146 14.30 -22.98 9.97
N ALA A 147 14.83 -23.17 8.77
CA ALA A 147 15.83 -24.20 8.46
C ALA A 147 17.25 -23.87 8.97
N ASP A 148 17.46 -22.68 9.54
CA ASP A 148 18.70 -22.30 10.24
C ASP A 148 18.49 -22.27 11.77
N PRO A 149 18.50 -23.44 12.46
CA PRO A 149 18.23 -23.56 13.89
C PRO A 149 19.34 -23.02 14.82
N TYR A 150 20.39 -22.38 14.27
CA TYR A 150 21.48 -21.75 15.04
C TYR A 150 21.54 -20.22 14.84
N ASP A 151 20.51 -19.62 14.24
CA ASP A 151 20.45 -18.17 14.10
C ASP A 151 20.15 -17.51 15.46
N GLU A 152 21.22 -17.05 16.12
CA GLU A 152 21.18 -16.39 17.44
C GLU A 152 20.30 -15.13 17.44
N GLU A 153 20.00 -14.52 16.27
CA GLU A 153 19.11 -13.37 16.17
C GLU A 153 17.64 -13.78 16.20
N ALA A 154 17.24 -14.86 15.51
CA ALA A 154 15.89 -15.39 15.60
C ALA A 154 15.56 -15.85 17.04
N GLN A 155 16.50 -16.53 17.69
CA GLN A 155 16.33 -16.95 19.09
C GLN A 155 16.30 -15.77 20.06
N ARG A 156 17.13 -14.73 19.85
CA ARG A 156 17.06 -13.48 20.63
C ARG A 156 15.75 -12.74 20.44
N LYS A 157 15.22 -12.69 19.22
CA LYS A 157 13.97 -11.97 18.92
C LYS A 157 12.76 -12.66 19.55
N ILE A 158 12.78 -14.00 19.59
CA ILE A 158 11.76 -14.79 20.31
C ILE A 158 11.90 -14.59 21.83
N GLU A 159 13.12 -14.60 22.37
CA GLU A 159 13.36 -14.39 23.81
C GLU A 159 12.95 -12.97 24.26
N GLU A 160 13.26 -11.94 23.47
CA GLU A 160 12.89 -10.56 23.77
C GLU A 160 11.37 -10.36 23.73
N ALA A 161 10.69 -10.97 22.74
CA ALA A 161 9.23 -10.92 22.65
C ALA A 161 8.55 -11.59 23.85
N ILE A 162 9.04 -12.76 24.29
CA ILE A 162 8.53 -13.46 25.48
C ILE A 162 8.79 -12.63 26.74
N ARG A 163 9.97 -12.00 26.85
CA ARG A 163 10.30 -11.14 27.99
C ARG A 163 9.42 -9.89 28.07
N GLN A 164 9.14 -9.24 26.94
CA GLN A 164 8.24 -8.11 26.89
C GLN A 164 6.80 -8.52 27.24
N GLN A 165 6.31 -9.65 26.71
CA GLN A 165 5.01 -10.19 27.08
C GLN A 165 4.91 -10.50 28.58
N ALA A 166 5.94 -11.12 29.17
CA ALA A 166 5.94 -11.41 30.60
C ALA A 166 5.92 -10.14 31.48
N VAL A 167 6.58 -9.05 31.03
CA VAL A 167 6.52 -7.74 31.71
C VAL A 167 5.16 -7.11 31.57
N LEU A 168 4.57 -7.14 30.37
CA LEU A 168 3.23 -6.60 30.12
C LEU A 168 2.17 -7.36 30.90
N GLU A 169 2.20 -8.70 30.88
CA GLU A 169 1.29 -9.53 31.66
C GLU A 169 1.47 -9.30 33.18
N ASN A 170 2.71 -9.17 33.68
CA ASN A 170 2.93 -8.85 35.09
C ASN A 170 2.42 -7.45 35.45
N MET A 171 2.56 -6.49 34.53
CA MET A 171 2.09 -5.12 34.68
C MET A 171 0.55 -5.05 34.63
N GLU A 172 -0.09 -5.75 33.70
CA GLU A 172 -1.54 -5.89 33.61
C GLU A 172 -2.10 -6.58 34.87
N HIS A 173 -1.46 -7.66 35.33
CA HIS A 173 -1.85 -8.36 36.56
C HIS A 173 -1.62 -7.52 37.83
N ALA A 174 -0.66 -6.58 37.82
CA ALA A 174 -0.44 -5.61 38.90
C ALA A 174 -1.48 -4.46 38.88
N LEU A 175 -1.93 -4.06 37.69
CA LEU A 175 -3.01 -3.09 37.50
C LEU A 175 -4.38 -3.67 37.89
N GLU A 176 -4.57 -4.98 37.68
CA GLU A 176 -5.82 -5.69 38.00
C GLU A 176 -6.00 -5.93 39.52
N TYR A 177 -4.92 -6.04 40.29
CA TYR A 177 -4.98 -6.45 41.71
C TYR A 177 -4.55 -5.42 42.76
N SER A 178 -4.25 -4.15 42.41
CA SER A 178 -3.91 -3.11 43.41
C SER A 178 -4.34 -1.69 43.03
N PRO A 179 -5.60 -1.29 43.32
CA PRO A 179 -6.08 0.07 43.04
C PRO A 179 -5.75 1.14 44.12
N GLU A 180 -4.96 0.88 45.15
CA GLU A 180 -4.77 1.84 46.27
C GLU A 180 -3.30 2.02 46.71
N SER A 181 -2.54 2.95 46.12
CA SER A 181 -1.42 3.66 46.80
C SER A 181 -0.78 4.80 45.99
N PHE A 182 -1.57 5.76 45.52
CA PHE A 182 -1.05 7.12 45.28
C PHE A 182 -1.84 8.14 46.10
N GLY A 183 -1.87 7.92 47.41
CA GLY A 183 -2.19 8.97 48.38
C GLY A 183 -1.05 9.98 48.41
N ARG A 184 -1.26 11.14 47.77
CA ARG A 184 -0.36 12.30 47.86
C ARG A 184 -0.24 12.72 49.34
N VAL A 185 0.92 12.52 49.94
CA VAL A 185 1.29 13.15 51.22
C VAL A 185 1.39 14.66 50.98
N THR A 186 0.45 15.42 51.54
CA THR A 186 0.55 16.88 51.60
C THR A 186 1.06 17.25 52.99
N MET A 187 2.23 17.89 53.05
CA MET A 187 2.74 18.53 54.26
C MET A 187 1.98 19.84 54.51
N LEU A 188 1.51 20.02 55.74
CA LEU A 188 1.25 21.32 56.38
C LEU A 188 1.46 21.18 57.89
#